data_AF-A0A3M8G083-F1
#
_entry.id   AF-A0A3M8G083-F1
#
_cell.length_a   1.000
_cell.length_b   1.000
_cell.length_c   1.000
_cell.angle_alpha   90.00
_cell.angle_beta   90.00
_cell.angle_gamma   90.00
#
_symmetry.space_group_name_H-M   'P 1'
#
loop_
_entity.id
_entity.type
_entity.pdbx_description
1 polymer ?
#
loop_
_entity_poly.entity_id
_entity_poly.type
_entity_poly.pdbx_seq_one_letter_code
_entity_poly.pdbx_strand_id
1 'polypeptide(L)' 'MTNHTKLSKTQMQVLERIANGFSTSEIAEQLGSKPKTIENHRYSIAKKLRISGKNCVLKYAIEHKSELQPD' A
#
# COMPACT_ATOMS: atom_id res chain seq x y z
N MET A 1 -5.27 -17.10 -7.79
CA MET A 1 -5.07 -15.99 -8.77
C MET A 1 -5.69 -14.74 -8.18
N THR A 2 -4.95 -14.02 -7.33
CA THR A 2 -5.50 -12.89 -6.55
C THR A 2 -5.24 -11.58 -7.30
N ASN A 3 -6.30 -10.76 -7.40
CA ASN A 3 -6.47 -9.62 -8.31
C ASN A 3 -5.63 -8.36 -7.97
N HIS A 4 -4.35 -8.51 -7.60
CA HIS A 4 -3.45 -7.36 -7.37
C HIS A 4 -2.90 -6.74 -8.65
N THR A 5 -3.22 -7.31 -9.83
CA THR A 5 -2.76 -6.92 -11.18
C THR A 5 -3.02 -5.47 -11.57
N LYS A 6 -3.81 -4.70 -10.81
CA LYS A 6 -4.08 -3.28 -11.09
C LYS A 6 -3.08 -2.33 -10.44
N LEU A 7 -2.31 -2.74 -9.44
CA LEU A 7 -1.35 -1.84 -8.76
C LEU A 7 -0.04 -1.77 -9.55
N SER A 8 0.55 -0.58 -9.67
CA SER A 8 1.92 -0.46 -10.19
C SER A 8 2.92 -1.02 -9.17
N LYS A 9 4.11 -1.41 -9.61
CA LYS A 9 5.20 -1.90 -8.75
C LYS A 9 5.39 -1.04 -7.49
N THR A 10 5.47 0.28 -7.64
CA THR A 10 5.59 1.22 -6.50
C THR A 10 4.39 1.17 -5.56
N GLN A 11 3.17 1.06 -6.08
CA GLN A 11 1.96 0.97 -5.25
C GLN A 11 1.90 -0.34 -4.47
N MET A 12 2.36 -1.43 -5.07
CA MET A 12 2.48 -2.73 -4.41
C MET A 12 3.52 -2.68 -3.29
N GLN A 13 4.70 -2.09 -3.54
CA GLN A 13 5.72 -1.88 -2.52
C GLN A 13 5.22 -0.99 -1.37
N VAL A 14 4.49 0.08 -1.68
CA VAL A 14 3.86 0.92 -0.64
C VAL A 14 2.87 0.10 0.17
N LEU A 15 2.00 -0.69 -0.48
CA LEU A 15 1.00 -1.52 0.19
C LEU A 15 1.66 -2.56 1.12
N GLU A 16 2.71 -3.24 0.66
CA GLU A 16 3.46 -4.24 1.42
C GLU A 16 4.14 -3.62 2.65
N ARG A 17 4.75 -2.43 2.50
CA ARG A 17 5.34 -1.74 3.65
C ARG A 17 4.27 -1.26 4.64
N ILE A 18 3.12 -0.81 4.14
CA ILE A 18 1.96 -0.50 4.99
C ILE A 18 1.52 -1.77 5.76
N ALA A 19 1.47 -2.94 5.12
CA ALA A 19 1.14 -4.22 5.77
C ALA A 19 2.15 -4.60 6.89
N ASN A 20 3.41 -4.18 6.72
CA ASN A 20 4.46 -4.38 7.71
C ASN A 20 4.44 -3.37 8.87
N GLY A 21 3.53 -2.38 8.83
CA GLY A 21 3.39 -1.39 9.90
C GLY A 21 4.28 -0.16 9.72
N PHE A 22 4.94 0.00 8.58
CA PHE A 22 5.74 1.21 8.32
C PHE A 22 4.86 2.45 8.18
N SER A 23 5.33 3.56 8.74
CA SER A 23 4.65 4.85 8.62
C SER A 23 4.81 5.46 7.23
N THR A 24 3.89 6.35 6.83
CA THR A 24 3.94 7.06 5.54
C THR A 24 5.30 7.73 5.28
N SER A 25 5.94 8.25 6.34
CA SER A 25 7.27 8.86 6.30
C SER A 25 8.38 7.84 6.07
N GLU A 26 8.37 6.70 6.78
CA GLU A 26 9.37 5.64 6.62
C GLU A 26 9.31 5.01 5.23
N ILE A 27 8.09 4.79 4.72
CA ILE A 27 7.87 4.28 3.36
C ILE A 27 8.39 5.27 2.33
N ALA A 28 8.18 6.57 2.58
CA ALA A 28 8.73 7.64 1.76
C ALA A 28 10.25 7.58 1.72
N GLU A 29 10.91 7.51 2.88
CA GLU A 29 12.37 7.39 2.97
C GLU A 29 12.89 6.14 2.25
N GLN A 30 12.26 4.98 2.47
CA GLN A 30 12.68 3.73 1.85
C GLN A 30 12.48 3.68 0.34
N LEU A 31 11.46 4.37 -0.19
CA LEU A 31 11.20 4.47 -1.62
C LEU A 31 11.84 5.71 -2.25
N GLY A 32 12.58 6.52 -1.50
CA GLY A 32 13.15 7.79 -1.96
C GLY A 32 12.08 8.79 -2.43
N SER A 33 10.86 8.69 -1.91
CA SER A 33 9.70 9.48 -2.29
C SER A 33 9.30 10.43 -1.16
N LYS A 34 8.56 11.50 -1.48
CA LYS A 34 8.05 12.41 -0.44
C LYS A 34 6.84 11.78 0.27
N PRO A 35 6.59 12.05 1.56
CA PRO A 35 5.42 11.54 2.28
C PRO A 35 4.10 11.93 1.60
N LYS A 36 4.06 13.13 1.00
CA LYS A 36 2.93 13.60 0.17
C LYS A 36 2.70 12.73 -1.08
N THR A 37 3.76 12.20 -1.68
CA THR A 37 3.67 11.24 -2.80
C THR A 37 3.10 9.91 -2.31
N ILE A 38 3.54 9.42 -1.15
CA ILE A 38 3.00 8.18 -0.55
C ILE A 38 1.51 8.35 -0.23
N GLU A 39 1.08 9.51 0.24
CA GLU A 39 -0.33 9.81 0.46
C GLU A 39 -1.15 9.74 -0.84
N ASN A 40 -0.64 10.31 -1.93
CA ASN A 40 -1.22 10.15 -3.28
C ASN A 40 -1.25 8.68 -3.74
N HIS A 41 -0.21 7.90 -3.46
CA HIS A 41 -0.19 6.48 -3.74
C HIS A 41 -1.25 5.74 -2.94
N ARG A 42 -1.40 6.02 -1.63
CA ARG A 42 -2.46 5.46 -0.78
C ARG A 42 -3.85 5.78 -1.33
N TYR A 43 -4.09 7.02 -1.76
CA TYR A 43 -5.36 7.40 -2.38
C TYR A 43 -5.62 6.64 -3.68
N SER A 44 -4.60 6.51 -4.53
CA SER A 44 -4.70 5.77 -5.79
C SER A 44 -4.91 4.27 -5.58
N ILE A 45 -4.27 3.69 -4.57
CA ILE A 45 -4.44 2.30 -4.13
C ILE A 45 -5.87 2.10 -3.62
N ALA A 46 -6.33 2.97 -2.72
CA ALA A 46 -7.69 2.95 -2.19
C ALA A 46 -8.73 3.00 -3.32
N LYS A 47 -8.54 3.90 -4.29
CA LYS A 47 -9.39 4.04 -5.47
C LYS A 47 -9.38 2.79 -6.36
N LYS A 48 -8.21 2.19 -6.59
CA LYS A 48 -8.08 0.95 -7.38
C LYS A 48 -8.74 -0.25 -6.69
N LEU A 49 -8.62 -0.33 -5.37
CA LEU A 49 -9.24 -1.37 -4.53
C LEU A 49 -10.71 -1.05 -4.17
N ARG A 50 -11.22 0.13 -4.58
CA ARG A 50 -12.55 0.64 -4.23
C ARG A 50 -12.84 0.66 -2.72
N ILE A 51 -11.82 0.90 -1.90
CA ILE A 51 -11.94 1.06 -0.45
C ILE A 51 -11.88 2.54 -0.10
N SER A 52 -12.69 3.00 0.86
CA SER A 52 -12.75 4.41 1.29
C SER A 52 -12.71 4.52 2.81
N GLY A 53 -11.79 5.34 3.33
CA GLY A 53 -11.70 5.67 4.75
C GLY A 53 -10.27 5.91 5.25
N LYS A 54 -10.16 6.57 6.42
CA LYS A 54 -8.89 6.73 7.14
C LYS A 54 -8.43 5.34 7.58
N ASN A 55 -7.29 4.89 7.05
CA ASN A 55 -6.66 3.59 7.32
C ASN A 55 -7.28 2.36 6.62
N CYS A 56 -8.20 2.52 5.67
CA CYS A 56 -8.71 1.36 4.91
C CYS A 56 -7.58 0.64 4.16
N VAL A 57 -6.65 1.37 3.56
CA VAL A 57 -5.47 0.80 2.88
C VAL A 57 -4.61 -0.01 3.86
N LEU A 58 -4.43 0.48 5.10
CA LEU A 58 -3.67 -0.21 6.13
C LEU A 58 -4.37 -1.50 6.55
N LYS A 59 -5.67 -1.42 6.83
CA LYS A 59 -6.48 -2.55 7.25
C LYS A 59 -6.49 -3.65 6.18
N TYR A 60 -6.68 -3.25 4.92
CA TYR A 60 -6.60 -4.13 3.76
C TYR A 60 -5.21 -4.76 3.63
N ALA A 61 -4.14 -3.97 3.76
CA ALA A 61 -2.77 -4.47 3.65
C ALA A 61 -2.45 -5.52 4.73
N ILE A 62 -2.91 -5.31 5.97
CA ILE A 62 -2.72 -6.25 7.08
C ILE A 62 -3.54 -7.53 6.85
N GLU A 63 -4.80 -7.39 6.44
CA GLU A 63 -5.72 -8.52 6.21
C GLU A 63 -5.24 -9.42 5.07
N HIS A 64 -4.66 -8.83 4.02
CA HIS A 64 -4.09 -9.52 2.88
C HIS A 64 -2.56 -9.73 2.97
N LYS A 65 -1.94 -9.52 4.14
CA LYS A 65 -0.48 -9.63 4.30
C LYS A 65 0.04 -11.01 3.88
N SER A 66 -0.69 -12.06 4.23
CA SER A 66 -0.39 -13.45 3.87
C SER A 66 -0.46 -13.74 2.37
N GLU A 67 -1.13 -12.88 1.58
CA GLU A 67 -1.24 -13.00 0.13
C GLU A 67 -0.24 -12.11 -0.61
N LEU A 68 0.37 -11.14 0.07
CA LEU A 68 1.33 -10.19 -0.51
C LEU A 68 2.76 -10.72 -0.53
N GLN A 69 3.12 -11.64 0.37
CA GLN A 69 4.39 -12.36 0.36
C GLN A 69 4.16 -13.83 -0.01
N PRO A 70 4.42 -14.26 -1.26
CA PRO A 70 4.65 -15.67 -1.52
C PRO A 70 5.96 -16.08 -0.83
N ASP A 71 5.91 -17.16 -0.05
CA ASP A 71 7.07 -17.85 0.54
C ASP A 71 8.07 -18.27 -0.55
#